data_AF-A0A3C1GCH5-F1
#
_entry.id   AF-A0A3C1GCH5-F1
#
_cell.length_a   1.000
_cell.length_b   1.000
_cell.length_c   1.000
_cell.angle_alpha   90.00
_cell.angle_beta   90.00
_cell.angle_gamma   90.00
#
_symmetry.space_group_name_H-M   'P 1'
#
loop_
_entity.id
_entity.type
_entity.pdbx_description
1 polymer ?
#
loop_
_entity_poly.entity_id
_entity_poly.type
_entity_poly.pdbx_seq_one_letter_code
_entity_poly.pdbx_strand_id
1 'polypeptide(L)'
;HEIVKAARQNLEPGPWDYLIGGAESETTLRRNRQALDSIAFRPRVLRDVSRIDGASTLFGRPVRIPVMVAPIGSIETFTPGGGATAAKAAADFGIPLMLSSVCNPGLEAVASAADGFRIFQ
;
A
#
# COMPACT_ATOMS: atom_id res chain seq x y z
N HIS A 1 -3.56 10.91 -8.01
CA HIS A 1 -4.74 11.13 -8.87
C HIS A 1 -4.64 10.40 -10.21
N GLU A 2 -3.47 10.36 -10.86
CA GLU A 2 -3.30 9.69 -12.16
C GLU A 2 -3.50 8.17 -12.10
N ILE A 3 -2.87 7.48 -11.14
CA ILE A 3 -3.03 6.03 -10.96
C ILE A 3 -4.49 5.65 -10.63
N VAL A 4 -5.16 6.46 -9.79
CA VAL A 4 -6.59 6.27 -9.45
C VAL A 4 -7.47 6.39 -10.68
N LYS A 5 -7.19 7.37 -11.55
CA LYS A 5 -7.92 7.56 -12.81
C LYS A 5 -7.70 6.38 -13.78
N ALA A 6 -6.45 5.92 -13.92
CA ALA A 6 -6.14 4.75 -14.73
C ALA A 6 -6.84 3.49 -14.19
N ALA A 7 -6.83 3.30 -12.87
CA ALA A 7 -7.55 2.19 -12.24
C ALA A 7 -9.06 2.26 -12.50
N ARG A 8 -9.69 3.45 -12.41
CA ARG A 8 -11.12 3.62 -12.77
C ARG A 8 -11.41 3.24 -14.22
N GLN A 9 -10.49 3.53 -15.13
CA GLN A 9 -10.66 3.23 -16.56
C GLN A 9 -10.47 1.75 -16.88
N ASN A 10 -9.68 1.03 -16.07
CA ASN A 10 -9.31 -0.36 -16.33
C ASN A 10 -10.13 -1.37 -15.52
N LEU A 11 -10.80 -0.94 -14.45
CA LEU A 11 -11.59 -1.82 -13.59
C LEU A 11 -13.07 -1.77 -13.97
N GLU A 12 -13.69 -2.95 -13.97
CA GLU A 12 -15.14 -3.09 -14.04
C GLU A 12 -15.82 -2.38 -12.84
N PRO A 13 -17.10 -1.98 -12.96
CA PRO A 13 -17.80 -1.24 -11.91
C PRO A 13 -17.77 -1.90 -10.53
N GLY A 14 -18.02 -3.22 -10.45
CA GLY A 14 -18.05 -3.95 -9.18
C GLY A 14 -16.71 -3.93 -8.43
N PRO A 15 -15.59 -4.42 -9.03
CA PRO A 15 -14.26 -4.32 -8.44
C PRO A 15 -13.85 -2.87 -8.11
N TRP A 16 -14.21 -1.90 -8.94
CA TRP A 16 -13.95 -0.49 -8.65
C TRP A 16 -14.66 -0.02 -7.37
N ASP A 17 -15.95 -0.29 -7.24
CA ASP A 17 -16.75 0.12 -6.09
C ASP A 17 -16.28 -0.60 -4.81
N TYR A 18 -15.86 -1.87 -4.91
CA TYR A 18 -15.23 -2.60 -3.81
C TYR A 18 -13.94 -1.94 -3.33
N LEU A 19 -13.10 -1.43 -4.25
CA LEU A 19 -11.81 -0.83 -3.92
C LEU A 19 -11.95 0.56 -3.28
N ILE A 20 -12.88 1.37 -3.76
CA ILE A 20 -12.98 2.79 -3.37
C ILE A 20 -14.06 3.07 -2.32
N GLY A 21 -15.01 2.16 -2.15
CA GLY A 21 -16.16 2.33 -1.27
C GLY A 21 -15.78 2.37 0.22
N GLY A 22 -16.45 3.25 0.94
CA GLY A 22 -16.41 3.31 2.41
C GLY A 22 -17.68 2.75 3.05
N ALA A 23 -17.69 2.70 4.38
CA ALA A 23 -18.89 2.28 5.12
C ALA A 23 -20.00 3.35 5.07
N GLU A 24 -21.22 2.91 4.76
CA GLU A 24 -22.46 3.70 4.78
C GLU A 24 -22.35 5.05 4.05
N SER A 25 -22.39 6.16 4.79
CA SER A 25 -22.27 7.51 4.27
C SER A 25 -20.86 7.88 3.82
N GLU A 26 -19.87 7.00 4.03
CA GLU A 26 -18.44 7.19 3.78
C GLU A 26 -17.84 8.38 4.55
N THR A 27 -18.49 8.79 5.63
CA THR A 27 -18.06 9.93 6.43
C THR A 27 -16.68 9.70 7.02
N THR A 28 -16.38 8.50 7.50
CA THR A 28 -15.06 8.15 8.03
C THR A 28 -13.98 8.14 6.95
N LEU A 29 -14.30 7.65 5.74
CA LEU A 29 -13.39 7.69 4.60
C LEU A 29 -12.96 9.14 4.28
N ARG A 30 -13.92 10.06 4.21
CA ARG A 30 -13.64 11.49 4.00
C ARG A 30 -12.86 12.11 5.15
N ARG A 31 -13.22 11.78 6.40
CA ARG A 31 -12.53 12.28 7.61
C ARG A 31 -11.07 11.82 7.67
N ASN A 32 -10.76 10.58 7.27
CA ASN A 32 -9.38 10.08 7.23
C ASN A 32 -8.50 10.95 6.33
N ARG A 33 -9.00 11.34 5.15
CA ARG A 33 -8.26 12.24 4.24
C ARG A 33 -8.14 13.65 4.82
N GLN A 34 -9.26 14.20 5.31
CA GLN A 34 -9.30 15.54 5.90
C GLN A 34 -8.37 15.69 7.11
N ALA A 35 -8.23 14.64 7.93
CA ALA A 35 -7.35 14.65 9.08
C ALA A 35 -5.89 14.90 8.66
N LEU A 36 -5.42 14.30 7.56
CA LEU A 36 -4.08 14.57 7.03
C LEU A 36 -3.97 16.01 6.50
N ASP A 37 -4.98 16.49 5.79
CA ASP A 37 -4.98 17.85 5.22
C ASP A 37 -5.04 18.96 6.28
N SER A 38 -5.53 18.65 7.49
CA SER A 38 -5.52 19.58 8.61
C SER A 38 -4.14 19.78 9.26
N ILE A 39 -3.14 18.97 8.90
CA ILE A 39 -1.79 19.06 9.48
C ILE A 39 -0.94 20.00 8.63
N ALA A 40 -0.53 21.13 9.20
CA ALA A 40 0.40 22.06 8.56
C ALA A 40 1.86 21.70 8.84
N PHE A 41 2.71 21.78 7.82
CA PHE A 41 4.16 21.72 8.02
C PHE A 41 4.69 23.03 8.59
N ARG A 42 5.71 22.94 9.45
CA ARG A 42 6.53 24.07 9.87
C ARG A 42 7.97 23.87 9.39
N PRO A 43 8.29 24.21 8.12
CA PRO A 43 9.58 23.88 7.52
C PRO A 43 10.74 24.53 8.28
N ARG A 44 11.85 23.80 8.39
CA ARG A 44 13.12 24.35 8.90
C ARG A 44 13.98 24.74 7.71
N VAL A 45 14.06 26.04 7.43
CA VAL A 45 14.81 26.59 6.30
C VAL A 45 16.32 26.61 6.57
N LEU A 46 17.12 26.81 5.51
CA LEU A 46 18.58 26.86 5.56
C LEU A 46 19.21 25.58 6.14
N ARG A 47 18.65 24.42 5.80
CA ARG A 47 19.22 23.11 6.11
C ARG A 47 19.76 22.49 4.83
N ASP A 48 20.95 21.92 4.91
CA ASP A 48 21.48 21.11 3.82
C ASP A 48 20.62 19.84 3.69
N VAL A 49 19.93 19.72 2.57
CA VAL A 49 19.10 18.58 2.19
C VAL A 49 19.60 17.96 0.88
N SER A 50 20.86 18.20 0.53
CA SER A 50 21.51 17.60 -0.66
C SER A 50 21.57 16.07 -0.59
N ARG A 51 21.49 15.50 0.62
CA ARG A 51 21.37 14.06 0.87
C ARG A 51 20.26 13.82 1.88
N ILE A 52 19.30 12.98 1.52
CA ILE A 52 18.17 12.58 2.37
C ILE A 52 18.19 11.06 2.46
N ASP A 53 18.24 10.55 3.68
CA ASP A 53 18.06 9.12 3.95
C ASP A 53 16.69 8.89 4.56
N GLY A 54 15.84 8.17 3.83
CA GLY A 54 14.51 7.77 4.28
C GLY A 54 14.49 6.41 4.96
N ALA A 55 15.62 5.70 4.99
CA ALA A 55 15.70 4.36 5.54
C ALA A 55 15.29 4.33 7.01
N SER A 56 14.67 3.22 7.40
CA SER A 56 14.22 3.01 8.77
C SER A 56 14.30 1.54 9.14
N THR A 57 13.83 1.21 10.34
CA THR A 57 13.70 -0.17 10.82
C THR A 57 12.28 -0.42 11.27
N LEU A 58 11.68 -1.52 10.82
CA LEU A 58 10.38 -1.99 11.27
C LEU A 58 10.54 -3.40 11.84
N PHE A 59 10.09 -3.63 13.08
CA PHE A 59 10.26 -4.91 13.80
C PHE A 59 11.71 -5.45 13.75
N GLY A 60 12.70 -4.55 13.89
CA GLY A 60 14.13 -4.91 13.87
C GLY A 60 14.71 -5.21 12.48
N ARG A 61 13.95 -5.06 11.40
CA ARG A 61 14.40 -5.28 10.02
C ARG A 61 14.53 -3.96 9.26
N PRO A 62 15.55 -3.81 8.39
CA PRO A 62 15.71 -2.61 7.58
C PRO A 62 14.58 -2.48 6.55
N VAL A 63 14.13 -1.24 6.31
CA VAL A 63 13.19 -0.87 5.26
C VAL A 63 13.68 0.40 4.55
N ARG A 64 13.44 0.50 3.24
CA ARG A 64 13.89 1.66 2.43
C ARG A 64 13.22 2.97 2.86
N ILE A 65 11.96 2.91 3.25
CA ILE A 65 11.18 4.00 3.83
C ILE A 65 10.19 3.42 4.87
N PRO A 66 9.69 4.22 5.83
CA PRO A 66 8.74 3.77 6.85
C PRO A 66 7.31 3.66 6.31
N VAL A 67 7.13 2.92 5.22
CA VAL A 67 5.86 2.67 4.55
C VAL A 67 5.76 1.18 4.26
N MET A 68 4.56 0.62 4.37
CA MET A 68 4.27 -0.76 3.97
C MET A 68 3.03 -0.81 3.09
N VAL A 69 2.92 -1.85 2.27
CA VAL A 69 1.69 -2.15 1.53
C VAL A 69 0.68 -2.75 2.50
N ALA A 70 -0.47 -2.09 2.66
CA ALA A 70 -1.55 -2.54 3.54
C ALA A 70 -2.23 -3.81 2.99
N PRO A 71 -2.81 -4.66 3.86
CA PRO A 71 -3.51 -5.86 3.42
C PRO A 71 -4.83 -5.48 2.76
N ILE A 72 -5.06 -5.97 1.55
CA ILE A 72 -6.31 -5.81 0.82
C ILE A 72 -6.84 -7.19 0.48
N GLY A 73 -8.10 -7.44 0.85
CA GLY A 73 -8.79 -8.69 0.53
C GLY A 73 -9.06 -8.79 -0.97
N SER A 74 -9.05 -10.01 -1.51
CA SER A 74 -9.38 -10.32 -2.91
C SER A 74 -8.66 -9.45 -3.93
N ILE A 75 -7.39 -9.07 -3.66
CA ILE A 75 -6.61 -8.14 -4.48
C ILE A 75 -6.39 -8.64 -5.92
N GLU A 76 -6.50 -9.95 -6.15
CA GLU A 76 -6.50 -10.57 -7.48
C GLU A 76 -7.65 -10.10 -8.39
N THR A 77 -8.73 -9.55 -7.81
CA THR A 77 -9.84 -8.97 -8.58
C THR A 77 -9.43 -7.71 -9.33
N PHE A 78 -8.34 -7.05 -8.92
CA PHE A 78 -7.82 -5.85 -9.58
C PHE A 78 -6.71 -6.15 -10.58
N THR A 79 -5.97 -7.23 -10.36
CA THR A 79 -4.87 -7.66 -11.22
C THR A 79 -4.65 -9.17 -11.09
N PRO A 80 -4.49 -9.93 -12.19
CA PRO A 80 -4.46 -11.40 -12.15
C PRO A 80 -3.45 -12.03 -11.17
N GLY A 81 -2.31 -11.38 -10.93
CA GLY A 81 -1.28 -11.92 -10.03
C GLY A 81 -1.52 -11.64 -8.54
N GLY A 82 -2.54 -10.87 -8.19
CA GLY A 82 -2.98 -10.64 -6.82
C GLY A 82 -1.85 -10.31 -5.84
N GLY A 83 -1.84 -11.03 -4.72
CA GLY A 83 -0.85 -10.84 -3.65
C GLY A 83 0.60 -11.07 -4.11
N ALA A 84 0.81 -11.92 -5.12
CA ALA A 84 2.14 -12.23 -5.64
C ALA A 84 2.73 -11.05 -6.42
N THR A 85 1.92 -10.34 -7.20
CA THR A 85 2.34 -9.11 -7.89
C THR A 85 2.71 -8.03 -6.88
N ALA A 86 1.90 -7.84 -5.83
CA ALA A 86 2.18 -6.88 -4.77
C ALA A 86 3.46 -7.24 -4.00
N ALA A 87 3.69 -8.52 -3.72
CA ALA A 87 4.89 -8.98 -3.02
C ALA A 87 6.17 -8.72 -3.80
N LYS A 88 6.17 -8.97 -5.11
CA LYS A 88 7.30 -8.66 -5.99
C LYS A 88 7.61 -7.18 -5.99
N ALA A 89 6.60 -6.33 -6.21
CA ALA A 89 6.80 -4.89 -6.22
C ALA A 89 7.31 -4.34 -4.87
N ALA A 90 6.79 -4.85 -3.75
CA ALA A 90 7.24 -4.45 -2.41
C ALA A 90 8.69 -4.89 -2.15
N ALA A 91 9.05 -6.12 -2.51
CA ALA A 91 10.41 -6.65 -2.41
C ALA A 91 11.40 -5.86 -3.27
N ASP A 92 11.06 -5.63 -4.54
CA ASP A 92 11.89 -4.88 -5.50
C ASP A 92 12.16 -3.45 -5.02
N PHE A 93 11.15 -2.80 -4.44
CA PHE A 93 11.32 -1.45 -3.90
C PHE A 93 12.05 -1.43 -2.54
N GLY A 94 11.92 -2.48 -1.73
CA GLY A 94 12.54 -2.62 -0.41
C GLY A 94 11.64 -2.18 0.75
N ILE A 95 10.33 -2.41 0.65
CA ILE A 95 9.35 -2.13 1.73
C ILE A 95 8.54 -3.38 2.09
N PRO A 96 7.92 -3.42 3.28
CA PRO A 96 7.13 -4.58 3.68
C PRO A 96 5.80 -4.69 2.91
N LEU A 97 5.37 -5.93 2.68
CA LEU A 97 3.99 -6.26 2.33
C LEU A 97 3.27 -6.86 3.55
N MET A 98 2.13 -6.29 3.93
CA MET A 98 1.19 -6.96 4.81
C MET A 98 0.15 -7.69 3.96
N LEU A 99 0.16 -9.02 4.01
CA LEU A 99 -0.70 -9.88 3.20
C LEU A 99 -2.01 -10.16 3.93
N SER A 100 -3.14 -10.02 3.24
CA SER A 100 -4.45 -10.43 3.78
C SER A 100 -4.58 -11.95 3.79
N SER A 101 -5.19 -12.50 4.84
CA SER A 101 -5.65 -13.90 4.87
C SER A 101 -6.64 -14.25 3.76
N VAL A 102 -7.34 -13.24 3.20
CA VAL A 102 -8.27 -13.42 2.08
C VAL A 102 -7.63 -12.87 0.81
N CYS A 103 -6.69 -13.60 0.21
CA CYS A 103 -6.13 -13.23 -1.08
C CYS A 103 -5.72 -14.46 -1.88
N ASN A 104 -5.68 -14.32 -3.21
CA ASN A 104 -5.03 -15.28 -4.09
C ASN A 104 -3.65 -14.77 -4.52
N PRO A 105 -2.64 -15.64 -4.73
CA PRO A 105 -2.70 -17.11 -4.66
C PRO A 105 -2.51 -17.71 -3.25
N GLY A 106 -2.74 -16.94 -2.18
CA GLY A 106 -2.57 -17.40 -0.79
C GLY A 106 -1.14 -17.25 -0.26
N LEU A 107 -0.95 -17.55 1.02
CA LEU A 107 0.28 -17.24 1.76
C LEU A 107 1.54 -17.89 1.15
N GLU A 108 1.50 -19.18 0.88
CA GLU A 108 2.66 -19.97 0.45
C GLU A 108 3.11 -19.58 -0.96
N ALA A 109 2.16 -19.42 -1.88
CA ALA A 109 2.45 -19.00 -3.24
C ALA A 109 2.96 -17.56 -3.29
N VAL A 110 2.42 -16.66 -2.46
CA VAL A 110 2.95 -15.29 -2.33
C VAL A 110 4.35 -15.28 -1.73
N ALA A 111 4.60 -16.10 -0.70
CA ALA A 111 5.93 -16.25 -0.11
C ALA A 111 6.96 -16.80 -1.09
N SER A 112 6.54 -17.68 -2.01
CA SER A 112 7.39 -18.24 -3.07
C SER A 112 7.64 -17.25 -4.22
N ALA A 113 6.77 -16.26 -4.40
CA ALA A 113 6.81 -15.35 -5.54
C ALA A 113 7.90 -14.27 -5.45
N ALA A 114 8.35 -13.93 -4.24
CA ALA A 114 9.40 -12.95 -4.00
C ALA A 114 10.10 -13.23 -2.67
N ASP A 115 11.37 -12.87 -2.53
CA ASP A 115 12.04 -12.81 -1.23
C ASP A 115 11.99 -11.37 -0.68
N GLY A 116 11.37 -11.17 0.48
CA GLY A 116 11.03 -9.84 0.96
C GLY A 116 10.41 -9.84 2.35
N PHE A 117 10.38 -8.67 2.99
CA PHE A 117 9.74 -8.53 4.31
C PHE A 117 8.22 -8.62 4.17
N ARG A 118 7.63 -9.68 4.72
CA ARG A 118 6.18 -9.88 4.74
C ARG A 118 5.64 -9.94 6.16
N ILE A 119 4.43 -9.44 6.33
CA ILE A 119 3.58 -9.54 7.53
C ILE A 119 2.27 -10.20 7.07
N PHE A 120 1.60 -10.94 7.96
CA PHE A 120 0.32 -11.60 7.65
C PHE A 120 -0.79 -11.07 8.55
N GLN A 121 -1.99 -10.89 7.98
CA GLN A 121 -3.18 -10.32 8.63
C GLN A 121 -4.30 -11.34 8.78
#